data_AF-A0A4S8QTF8-F1
#
_entry.id   AF-A0A4S8QTF8-F1
#
_cell.length_a   1.000
_cell.length_b   1.000
_cell.length_c   1.000
_cell.angle_alpha   90.00
_cell.angle_beta   90.00
_cell.angle_gamma   90.00
#
_symmetry.space_group_name_H-M   'P 1'
#
loop_
_entity.id
_entity.type
_entity.pdbx_description
1 polymer ?
#
loop_
_entity_poly.entity_id
_entity_poly.type
_entity_poly.pdbx_seq_one_letter_code
_entity_poly.pdbx_strand_id
1 'polypeptide(L)'
;MSRRPLTFSDLFFRMKPITEPDVKNKLASRDNEQLAPVRLGIIHDYEFFWKNGERYVYGPDIDYYDKKVPEYKEEWHDHDCYYVSTMGTTSLSYVDRTKSNSGLVTHTSEGQWHLPRSHPYHLLNFPQEILDLILGFTLVIKDHTITPDVTLSNKRSAYKMSHSYTLDGKRYEPPDFFNSEDSDHPVPLSTIITKKHHDSGGAYFMLHKVYRPMIDATILRVCKAISVQGTRMLYEKNVFQFSMTQVRIAGCPGYLALGKVHKNNVTLKPFTQRWSDYGSNPNGCFLMAFRAIEKKFSTYDLADYLYHDHFIRFLRAIGPAKAAMIKKLHFRGRIVTHKCGGYERRLDCEDDLYESLCLYIPLINKFCTSLQAMVIGIGEDKVYFPISLTQLRATVMFQALDELLKTLKTVHRLEIYQWKEAEPNYTIIEPGPVKITHTFPKLHRGRVVELERKVTGWFKERADKWEHEEIERQKTLMTLETPPP
;
A
#
# COMPACT_ATOMS: atom_id res chain seq x y z
N MET A 1 37.18 -13.45 -17.75
CA MET A 1 36.28 -14.25 -18.61
C MET A 1 34.89 -13.63 -18.55
N SER A 2 34.53 -12.87 -19.58
CA SER A 2 33.26 -12.13 -19.65
C SER A 2 32.14 -13.06 -20.11
N ARG A 3 31.15 -13.32 -19.26
CA ARG A 3 29.91 -14.01 -19.67
C ARG A 3 28.99 -12.97 -20.29
N ARG A 4 28.69 -13.14 -21.58
CA ARG A 4 27.68 -12.36 -22.30
C ARG A 4 26.32 -12.45 -21.58
N PRO A 5 25.53 -11.37 -21.53
CA PRO A 5 24.13 -11.46 -21.14
C PRO A 5 23.36 -12.32 -22.14
N LEU A 6 22.51 -13.22 -21.63
CA LEU A 6 21.58 -14.00 -22.44
C LEU A 6 20.63 -13.05 -23.17
N THR A 7 20.49 -13.24 -24.48
CA THR A 7 19.58 -12.48 -25.33
C THR A 7 18.19 -13.11 -25.34
N PHE A 8 17.17 -12.35 -25.75
CA PHE A 8 15.76 -12.79 -25.79
C PHE A 8 15.54 -14.06 -26.64
N SER A 9 16.44 -14.36 -27.59
CA SER A 9 16.41 -15.58 -28.40
C SER A 9 16.87 -16.83 -27.64
N ASP A 10 17.65 -16.69 -26.56
CA ASP A 10 18.18 -17.81 -25.77
C ASP A 10 17.12 -18.43 -24.85
N LEU A 11 16.01 -17.72 -24.59
CA LEU A 11 14.88 -18.17 -23.78
C LEU A 11 13.85 -19.02 -24.56
N PHE A 12 13.87 -18.99 -25.89
CA PHE A 12 12.87 -19.67 -26.72
C PHE A 12 13.19 -21.14 -27.07
N PHE A 13 14.36 -21.66 -26.68
CA PHE A 13 14.82 -23.00 -27.07
C PHE A 13 14.67 -24.11 -26.02
N ARG A 14 13.79 -23.93 -25.02
CA ARG A 14 13.41 -25.02 -24.09
C ARG A 14 12.01 -25.61 -24.32
N MET A 15 11.38 -25.36 -25.46
CA MET A 15 10.35 -26.27 -25.94
C MET A 15 11.04 -27.37 -26.77
N LYS A 16 11.37 -28.47 -26.12
CA LYS A 16 11.75 -29.70 -26.81
C LYS A 16 10.55 -30.11 -27.68
N PRO A 17 10.67 -30.33 -28.98
CA PRO A 17 9.61 -30.98 -29.73
C PRO A 17 9.39 -32.35 -29.10
N ILE A 18 8.15 -32.64 -28.71
CA ILE A 18 7.77 -33.95 -28.18
C ILE A 18 7.98 -34.92 -29.35
N THR A 19 9.07 -35.69 -29.32
CA THR A 19 9.26 -36.81 -30.25
C THR A 19 8.39 -37.98 -29.80
N GLU A 20 7.85 -38.73 -30.77
CA GLU A 20 6.97 -39.90 -30.57
C GLU A 20 7.37 -40.91 -29.47
N PRO A 21 8.65 -41.10 -29.07
CA PRO A 21 8.98 -42.05 -28.01
C PRO A 21 8.51 -41.62 -26.61
N ASP A 22 8.35 -40.32 -26.33
CA ASP A 22 7.93 -39.83 -25.00
C ASP A 22 6.41 -40.03 -24.74
N VAL A 23 5.65 -40.38 -25.78
CA VAL A 23 4.17 -40.52 -25.73
C VAL A 23 3.74 -41.93 -25.29
N LYS A 24 4.60 -42.94 -25.39
CA LYS A 24 4.18 -44.34 -25.22
C LYS A 24 3.91 -44.79 -23.78
N ASN A 25 4.28 -44.02 -22.75
CA ASN A 25 4.17 -44.48 -21.35
C ASN A 25 3.40 -43.57 -20.37
N LYS A 26 2.64 -42.57 -20.83
CA LYS A 26 1.71 -41.83 -19.96
C LYS A 26 0.41 -41.46 -20.70
N LEU A 27 -0.36 -42.47 -21.11
CA LEU A 27 -1.79 -42.27 -21.37
C LEU A 27 -2.47 -42.11 -20.02
N ALA A 28 -2.94 -40.90 -19.70
CA ALA A 28 -3.78 -40.66 -18.54
C ALA A 28 -5.05 -41.51 -18.68
N SER A 29 -5.16 -42.59 -17.90
CA SER A 29 -6.36 -43.43 -17.89
C SER A 29 -7.55 -42.61 -17.38
N ARG A 30 -8.76 -42.98 -17.82
CA ARG A 30 -10.01 -42.41 -17.30
C ARG A 30 -10.19 -42.61 -15.79
N ASP A 31 -9.34 -43.41 -15.15
CA ASP A 31 -9.39 -43.69 -13.71
C ASP A 31 -9.11 -42.44 -12.84
N ASN A 32 -8.55 -41.37 -13.43
CA ASN A 32 -8.31 -40.10 -12.74
C ASN A 32 -9.55 -39.19 -12.62
N GLU A 33 -10.73 -39.59 -13.15
CA GLU A 33 -11.97 -38.79 -13.04
C GLU A 33 -12.45 -38.60 -11.59
N GLN A 34 -11.99 -39.44 -10.64
CA GLN A 34 -12.46 -39.43 -9.24
C GLN A 34 -11.49 -38.80 -8.22
N LEU A 35 -10.27 -38.41 -8.60
CA LEU A 35 -9.21 -38.02 -7.63
C LEU A 35 -9.05 -36.51 -7.39
N ALA A 36 -9.90 -35.66 -7.96
CA ALA A 36 -9.78 -34.21 -7.83
C ALA A 36 -10.79 -33.56 -6.86
N PRO A 37 -10.88 -34.04 -5.61
CA PRO A 37 -11.05 -33.10 -4.52
C PRO A 37 -9.95 -33.30 -3.46
N VAL A 38 -9.35 -32.18 -3.00
CA VAL A 38 -8.63 -32.03 -1.72
C VAL A 38 -7.08 -32.05 -1.71
N ARG A 39 -6.35 -32.13 -2.82
CA ARG A 39 -4.90 -31.78 -2.79
C ARG A 39 -4.53 -30.70 -3.80
N LEU A 40 -4.57 -29.46 -3.33
CA LEU A 40 -3.98 -28.26 -3.95
C LEU A 40 -2.43 -28.27 -3.94
N GLY A 41 -1.80 -29.40 -3.58
CA GLY A 41 -0.35 -29.55 -3.53
C GLY A 41 0.20 -30.11 -4.83
N ILE A 42 0.83 -29.24 -5.61
CA ILE A 42 1.79 -29.54 -6.69
C ILE A 42 1.25 -30.50 -7.77
N ILE A 43 0.36 -30.00 -8.63
CA ILE A 43 0.22 -30.57 -9.97
C ILE A 43 1.37 -30.02 -10.79
N HIS A 44 2.23 -30.89 -11.32
CA HIS A 44 3.32 -30.47 -12.18
C HIS A 44 2.75 -29.78 -13.42
N ASP A 45 3.33 -28.63 -13.78
CA ASP A 45 3.10 -28.00 -15.08
C ASP A 45 3.13 -29.11 -16.16
N TYR A 46 2.12 -29.14 -17.04
CA TYR A 46 2.00 -30.08 -18.16
C TYR A 46 1.41 -31.49 -17.90
N GLU A 47 0.93 -31.84 -16.70
CA GLU A 47 0.18 -33.11 -16.52
C GLU A 47 -1.31 -32.97 -16.92
N PHE A 48 -1.75 -33.88 -17.81
CA PHE A 48 -3.14 -33.95 -18.24
C PHE A 48 -4.03 -34.59 -17.18
N PHE A 49 -5.21 -34.04 -16.96
CA PHE A 49 -6.26 -34.61 -16.12
C PHE A 49 -7.61 -34.56 -16.82
N TRP A 50 -8.57 -35.36 -16.35
CA TRP A 50 -9.91 -35.42 -16.91
C TRP A 50 -10.92 -34.78 -15.96
N LYS A 51 -11.83 -33.98 -16.50
CA LYS A 51 -12.96 -33.40 -15.76
C LYS A 51 -14.16 -33.33 -16.69
N ASN A 52 -15.32 -33.83 -16.25
CA ASN A 52 -16.56 -33.85 -17.04
C ASN A 52 -16.38 -34.47 -18.44
N GLY A 53 -15.59 -35.56 -18.55
CA GLY A 53 -15.30 -36.20 -19.84
C GLY A 53 -14.41 -35.41 -20.81
N GLU A 54 -13.85 -34.27 -20.39
CA GLU A 54 -12.92 -33.46 -21.19
C GLU A 54 -11.50 -33.50 -20.61
N ARG A 55 -10.49 -33.35 -21.48
CA ARG A 55 -9.07 -33.30 -21.11
C ARG A 55 -8.68 -31.88 -20.71
N TYR A 56 -7.97 -31.75 -19.60
CA TYR A 56 -7.45 -30.49 -19.09
C TYR A 56 -5.94 -30.61 -18.83
N VAL A 57 -5.23 -29.49 -18.88
CA VAL A 57 -3.82 -29.37 -18.46
C VAL A 57 -3.59 -27.99 -17.85
N TYR A 58 -2.73 -27.89 -16.83
CA TYR A 58 -2.29 -26.58 -16.35
C TYR A 58 -1.21 -26.03 -17.29
N GLY A 59 -1.50 -24.85 -17.84
CA GLY A 59 -0.53 -24.04 -18.57
C GLY A 59 0.22 -23.12 -17.62
N PRO A 60 1.27 -22.43 -18.11
CA PRO A 60 2.01 -21.49 -17.29
C PRO A 60 1.11 -20.36 -16.80
N ASP A 61 1.35 -19.94 -15.56
CA ASP A 61 0.71 -18.77 -14.95
C ASP A 61 0.99 -17.50 -15.77
N ILE A 62 0.03 -16.58 -15.77
CA ILE A 62 0.09 -15.34 -16.53
C ILE A 62 0.08 -14.17 -15.57
N ASP A 63 1.17 -13.42 -15.59
CA ASP A 63 1.31 -12.21 -14.80
C ASP A 63 0.80 -11.00 -15.57
N TYR A 64 -0.39 -10.53 -15.21
CA TYR A 64 -1.05 -9.42 -15.88
C TYR A 64 -0.75 -8.08 -15.18
N TYR A 65 0.53 -7.79 -14.95
CA TYR A 65 1.03 -6.51 -14.43
C TYR A 65 2.46 -6.24 -14.95
N ASP A 66 2.92 -5.00 -14.84
CA ASP A 66 4.21 -4.60 -15.40
C ASP A 66 5.35 -5.20 -14.56
N LYS A 67 6.00 -6.25 -15.10
CA LYS A 67 7.20 -6.88 -14.53
C LYS A 67 8.51 -6.26 -15.03
N LYS A 68 8.49 -5.54 -16.15
CA LYS A 68 9.70 -5.03 -16.79
C LYS A 68 10.10 -3.67 -16.26
N VAL A 69 11.30 -3.61 -15.70
CA VAL A 69 11.96 -2.35 -15.34
C VAL A 69 12.05 -1.49 -16.60
N PRO A 70 11.64 -0.20 -16.55
CA PRO A 70 11.96 0.74 -17.63
C PRO A 70 13.43 0.59 -17.98
N GLU A 71 13.80 0.74 -19.25
CA GLU A 71 15.20 0.66 -19.65
C GLU A 71 16.07 1.51 -18.71
N TYR A 72 17.03 0.86 -18.06
CA TYR A 72 17.86 1.44 -17.02
C TYR A 72 19.32 1.09 -17.27
N LYS A 73 20.21 1.94 -16.76
CA LYS A 73 21.63 1.64 -16.61
C LYS A 73 21.94 1.50 -15.13
N GLU A 74 22.85 0.59 -14.83
CA GLU A 74 23.44 0.49 -13.51
C GLU A 74 24.50 1.58 -13.38
N GLU A 75 24.36 2.43 -12.37
CA GLU A 75 25.37 3.41 -11.96
C GLU A 75 25.80 3.11 -10.53
N TRP A 76 27.11 3.09 -10.31
CA TRP A 76 27.68 2.88 -8.99
C TRP A 76 28.10 4.22 -8.40
N HIS A 77 27.71 4.48 -7.16
CA HIS A 77 28.16 5.62 -6.37
C HIS A 77 28.58 5.12 -5.00
N ASP A 78 29.85 5.33 -4.66
CA ASP A 78 30.51 4.72 -3.50
C ASP A 78 30.38 3.19 -3.50
N HIS A 79 29.54 2.64 -2.63
CA HIS A 79 29.31 1.20 -2.44
C HIS A 79 27.90 0.77 -2.86
N ASP A 80 27.10 1.70 -3.36
CA ASP A 80 25.71 1.49 -3.72
C ASP A 80 25.55 1.47 -5.24
N CYS A 81 24.74 0.52 -5.72
CA CYS A 81 24.32 0.44 -7.12
C CYS A 81 22.95 1.10 -7.27
N TYR A 82 22.76 1.86 -8.35
CA TYR A 82 21.53 2.57 -8.68
C TYR A 82 21.07 2.22 -10.10
N TYR A 83 19.76 2.04 -10.29
CA TYR A 83 19.11 1.83 -11.58
C TYR A 83 18.61 3.16 -12.14
N VAL A 84 19.48 3.87 -12.85
CA VAL A 84 19.15 5.16 -13.44
C VAL A 84 18.42 4.92 -14.76
N SER A 85 17.17 5.41 -14.87
CA SER A 85 16.39 5.32 -16.10
C SER A 85 17.19 5.88 -17.28
N THR A 86 17.37 5.08 -18.33
CA THR A 86 17.94 5.53 -19.61
C THR A 86 16.86 6.10 -20.52
N MET A 87 15.60 5.83 -20.22
CA MET A 87 14.48 6.51 -20.87
C MET A 87 14.40 7.96 -20.36
N GLY A 88 14.05 8.87 -21.27
CA GLY A 88 13.57 10.21 -20.93
C GLY A 88 12.22 10.14 -20.19
N THR A 89 11.35 11.14 -20.40
CA THR A 89 9.96 11.05 -19.90
C THR A 89 9.28 9.81 -20.46
N THR A 90 8.79 8.93 -19.58
CA THR A 90 7.99 7.77 -19.98
C THR A 90 6.80 8.26 -20.80
N SER A 91 6.80 7.99 -22.10
CA SER A 91 5.71 8.41 -22.97
C SER A 91 4.46 7.61 -22.64
N LEU A 92 3.27 8.20 -22.80
CA LEU A 92 2.01 7.47 -22.64
C LEU A 92 1.97 6.23 -23.54
N SER A 93 2.51 6.33 -24.76
CA SER A 93 2.65 5.20 -25.68
C SER A 93 3.49 4.03 -25.15
N TYR A 94 4.40 4.25 -24.18
CA TYR A 94 5.11 3.18 -23.50
C TYR A 94 4.23 2.50 -22.45
N VAL A 95 3.49 3.30 -21.66
CA VAL A 95 2.58 2.82 -20.61
C VAL A 95 1.34 2.14 -21.20
N ASP A 96 0.97 2.47 -22.44
CA ASP A 96 -0.16 1.88 -23.18
C ASP A 96 0.25 0.65 -24.00
N ARG A 97 1.52 0.21 -23.92
CA ARG A 97 1.94 -1.05 -24.55
C ARG A 97 1.23 -2.21 -23.89
N THR A 98 0.71 -3.12 -24.71
CA THR A 98 0.18 -4.40 -24.25
C THR A 98 1.26 -5.14 -23.47
N LYS A 99 0.91 -5.64 -22.27
CA LYS A 99 1.81 -6.42 -21.42
C LYS A 99 2.33 -7.66 -22.18
N SER A 100 3.57 -8.08 -21.93
CA SER A 100 4.12 -9.30 -22.56
C SER A 100 3.33 -10.54 -22.14
N ASN A 101 3.19 -11.53 -23.02
CA ASN A 101 2.33 -12.72 -22.83
C ASN A 101 0.84 -12.42 -22.66
N SER A 102 0.43 -11.18 -22.96
CA SER A 102 -0.97 -10.83 -22.79
C SER A 102 -1.88 -11.59 -23.73
N GLY A 103 -1.50 -12.05 -24.93
CA GLY A 103 -2.46 -12.55 -25.96
C GLY A 103 -3.51 -13.60 -25.55
N LEU A 104 -3.37 -14.24 -24.39
CA LEU A 104 -4.36 -15.13 -23.76
C LEU A 104 -5.36 -14.40 -22.82
N VAL A 105 -4.93 -13.29 -22.24
CA VAL A 105 -5.62 -12.44 -21.25
C VAL A 105 -5.99 -11.07 -21.80
N THR A 106 -5.23 -10.51 -22.76
CA THR A 106 -5.52 -9.25 -23.44
C THR A 106 -6.88 -9.45 -24.05
N HIS A 107 -7.89 -8.83 -23.43
CA HIS A 107 -9.16 -8.74 -24.10
C HIS A 107 -8.91 -7.96 -25.39
N THR A 108 -9.57 -8.33 -26.50
CA THR A 108 -9.41 -7.61 -27.78
C THR A 108 -9.70 -6.12 -27.64
N SER A 109 -10.49 -5.74 -26.62
CA SER A 109 -10.74 -4.35 -26.29
C SER A 109 -9.57 -3.62 -25.62
N GLU A 110 -8.48 -4.26 -25.18
CA GLU A 110 -7.31 -3.61 -24.54
C GLU A 110 -6.58 -2.64 -25.46
N GLY A 111 -6.53 -2.94 -26.77
CA GLY A 111 -6.13 -1.96 -27.80
C GLY A 111 -7.21 -0.89 -28.09
N GLN A 112 -8.35 -0.94 -27.38
CA GLN A 112 -9.57 -0.17 -27.60
C GLN A 112 -10.10 0.42 -26.27
N TRP A 113 -9.28 0.67 -25.24
CA TRP A 113 -9.76 1.39 -24.05
C TRP A 113 -10.01 2.86 -24.38
N HIS A 114 -9.29 3.37 -25.39
CA HIS A 114 -9.48 4.69 -25.99
C HIS A 114 -10.43 4.66 -27.18
N LEU A 115 -11.59 4.01 -27.03
CA LEU A 115 -12.63 4.11 -28.06
C LEU A 115 -13.16 5.55 -28.15
N PRO A 116 -13.59 6.01 -29.35
CA PRO A 116 -14.34 7.25 -29.46
C PRO A 116 -15.69 7.11 -28.74
N ARG A 117 -16.24 8.23 -28.26
CA ARG A 117 -17.53 8.26 -27.55
C ARG A 117 -18.67 7.64 -28.36
N SER A 118 -18.60 7.72 -29.69
CA SER A 118 -19.59 7.17 -30.63
C SER A 118 -19.56 5.65 -30.76
N HIS A 119 -18.52 4.97 -30.28
CA HIS A 119 -18.44 3.52 -30.37
C HIS A 119 -19.40 2.85 -29.39
N PRO A 120 -20.19 1.83 -29.78
CA PRO A 120 -21.22 1.23 -28.93
C PRO A 120 -20.65 0.65 -27.62
N TYR A 121 -19.42 0.15 -27.65
CA TYR A 121 -18.75 -0.43 -26.48
C TYR A 121 -17.90 0.57 -25.68
N HIS A 122 -18.02 1.88 -25.92
CA HIS A 122 -17.35 2.87 -25.09
C HIS A 122 -17.85 2.76 -23.64
N LEU A 123 -16.95 2.75 -22.65
CA LEU A 123 -17.29 2.49 -21.24
C LEU A 123 -18.43 3.38 -20.73
N LEU A 124 -18.41 4.68 -21.02
CA LEU A 124 -19.49 5.62 -20.64
C LEU A 124 -20.86 5.36 -21.32
N ASN A 125 -21.03 4.37 -22.20
CA ASN A 125 -22.33 3.96 -22.72
C ASN A 125 -23.06 3.01 -21.77
N PHE A 126 -22.36 2.39 -20.83
CA PHE A 126 -23.00 1.59 -19.80
C PHE A 126 -23.80 2.47 -18.83
N PRO A 127 -24.92 1.97 -18.27
CA PRO A 127 -25.63 2.63 -17.19
C PRO A 127 -24.71 2.94 -16.01
N GLN A 128 -25.02 3.99 -15.24
CA GLN A 128 -24.16 4.42 -14.14
C GLN A 128 -24.00 3.33 -13.07
N GLU A 129 -25.02 2.49 -12.81
CA GLU A 129 -24.87 1.41 -11.83
C GLU A 129 -23.82 0.38 -12.29
N ILE A 130 -23.79 0.08 -13.59
CA ILE A 130 -22.80 -0.84 -14.16
C ILE A 130 -21.40 -0.23 -14.13
N LEU A 131 -21.27 1.06 -14.41
CA LEU A 131 -20.01 1.78 -14.29
C LEU A 131 -19.49 1.76 -12.85
N ASP A 132 -20.35 2.02 -11.87
CA ASP A 132 -19.98 2.01 -10.45
C ASP A 132 -19.56 0.62 -9.99
N LEU A 133 -20.19 -0.45 -10.50
CA LEU A 133 -19.77 -1.83 -10.23
C LEU A 133 -18.39 -2.12 -10.83
N ILE A 134 -18.13 -1.70 -12.07
CA ILE A 134 -16.83 -1.89 -12.73
C ILE A 134 -15.73 -1.12 -11.99
N LEU A 135 -15.97 0.17 -11.69
CA LEU A 135 -15.03 1.01 -10.97
C LEU A 135 -14.83 0.50 -9.53
N GLY A 136 -15.90 0.06 -8.88
CA GLY A 136 -15.85 -0.51 -7.54
C GLY A 136 -15.00 -1.77 -7.51
N PHE A 137 -15.17 -2.66 -8.49
CA PHE A 137 -14.38 -3.89 -8.61
C PHE A 137 -12.90 -3.60 -8.91
N THR A 138 -12.61 -2.59 -9.74
CA THR A 138 -11.24 -2.31 -10.20
C THR A 138 -10.42 -1.42 -9.27
N LEU A 139 -11.07 -0.55 -8.49
CA LEU A 139 -10.40 0.52 -7.75
C LEU A 139 -10.61 0.44 -6.23
N VAL A 140 -11.54 -0.37 -5.74
CA VAL A 140 -11.87 -0.45 -4.31
C VAL A 140 -11.53 -1.82 -3.77
N ILE A 141 -10.70 -1.83 -2.74
CA ILE A 141 -10.40 -3.04 -1.99
C ILE A 141 -11.25 -3.03 -0.72
N LYS A 142 -12.09 -4.06 -0.58
CA LYS A 142 -12.86 -4.30 0.64
C LYS A 142 -11.98 -5.04 1.66
N ASP A 143 -12.24 -4.79 2.94
CA ASP A 143 -11.66 -5.53 4.07
C ASP A 143 -10.14 -5.42 4.27
N HIS A 144 -9.46 -4.63 3.43
CA HIS A 144 -8.03 -4.36 3.55
C HIS A 144 -7.75 -2.86 3.67
N THR A 145 -6.63 -2.56 4.29
CA THR A 145 -6.04 -1.22 4.33
C THR A 145 -4.93 -1.09 3.30
N ILE A 146 -4.95 -0.01 2.53
CA ILE A 146 -3.92 0.29 1.54
C ILE A 146 -2.84 1.11 2.21
N THR A 147 -1.59 0.64 2.21
CA THR A 147 -0.44 1.46 2.59
C THR A 147 0.25 1.93 1.30
N PRO A 148 0.05 3.19 0.87
CA PRO A 148 0.69 3.70 -0.34
C PRO A 148 2.20 3.80 -0.16
N ASP A 149 2.93 3.34 -1.16
CA ASP A 149 4.39 3.47 -1.21
C ASP A 149 4.76 4.42 -2.34
N VAL A 150 4.88 5.69 -1.95
CA VAL A 150 5.29 6.80 -2.82
C VAL A 150 6.80 7.06 -2.72
N THR A 151 7.55 6.08 -2.21
CA THR A 151 8.99 6.15 -2.09
C THR A 151 9.64 5.99 -3.46
N LEU A 152 10.36 7.02 -3.88
CA LEU A 152 11.14 7.03 -5.11
C LEU A 152 12.58 6.72 -4.72
N SER A 153 13.03 5.50 -4.95
CA SER A 153 14.46 5.22 -4.92
C SER A 153 14.82 4.36 -6.10
N ASN A 154 15.90 4.77 -6.74
CA ASN A 154 16.53 3.97 -7.75
C ASN A 154 17.72 3.17 -7.19
N LYS A 155 17.99 3.18 -5.89
CA LYS A 155 19.03 2.34 -5.28
C LYS A 155 18.64 0.88 -5.42
N ARG A 156 19.50 0.03 -5.98
CA ARG A 156 19.24 -1.38 -6.30
C ARG A 156 18.61 -2.18 -5.16
N SER A 157 19.12 -2.02 -3.94
CA SER A 157 18.61 -2.73 -2.76
C SER A 157 17.21 -2.29 -2.32
N ALA A 158 16.77 -1.11 -2.75
CA ALA A 158 15.48 -0.51 -2.40
C ALA A 158 14.68 -0.12 -3.65
N TYR A 159 15.06 -0.63 -4.82
CA TYR A 159 14.53 -0.18 -6.09
C TYR A 159 13.06 -0.53 -6.21
N LYS A 160 12.26 0.46 -6.61
CA LYS A 160 10.84 0.27 -6.87
C LYS A 160 10.50 0.82 -8.25
N MET A 161 9.97 -0.07 -9.07
CA MET A 161 9.74 0.13 -10.49
C MET A 161 8.57 1.10 -10.78
N SER A 162 7.69 1.28 -9.81
CA SER A 162 6.54 2.19 -9.85
C SER A 162 6.00 2.44 -8.44
N HIS A 163 5.10 3.44 -8.32
CA HIS A 163 4.30 3.65 -7.10
C HIS A 163 3.62 2.33 -6.75
N SER A 164 4.03 1.74 -5.63
CA SER A 164 3.50 0.47 -5.16
C SER A 164 2.59 0.72 -3.96
N TYR A 165 1.89 -0.31 -3.53
CA TYR A 165 1.14 -0.30 -2.29
C TYR A 165 1.27 -1.65 -1.63
N THR A 166 1.08 -1.67 -0.31
CA THR A 166 0.94 -2.90 0.45
C THR A 166 -0.47 -2.98 1.00
N LEU A 167 -0.97 -4.21 1.20
CA LEU A 167 -2.27 -4.46 1.81
C LEU A 167 -2.03 -4.96 3.22
N ASP A 168 -2.57 -4.24 4.20
CA ASP A 168 -2.38 -4.52 5.63
C ASP A 168 -0.90 -4.60 6.05
N GLY A 169 -0.04 -3.84 5.36
CA GLY A 169 1.41 -3.84 5.58
C GLY A 169 2.16 -4.99 4.89
N LYS A 170 1.45 -5.92 4.23
CA LYS A 170 2.07 -7.02 3.46
C LYS A 170 2.20 -6.60 2.00
N ARG A 171 3.42 -6.70 1.45
CA ARG A 171 3.63 -6.46 0.03
C ARG A 171 2.82 -7.44 -0.79
N TYR A 172 2.23 -6.91 -1.84
CA TYR A 172 1.71 -7.71 -2.93
C TYR A 172 2.87 -8.14 -3.80
N GLU A 173 3.63 -9.11 -3.32
CA GLU A 173 4.59 -9.81 -4.17
C GLU A 173 3.85 -10.99 -4.79
N PRO A 174 3.92 -11.16 -6.13
CA PRO A 174 3.47 -12.38 -6.77
C PRO A 174 4.16 -13.55 -6.05
N PRO A 175 3.48 -14.69 -5.84
CA PRO A 175 4.13 -15.84 -5.22
C PRO A 175 5.44 -16.09 -5.95
N ASP A 176 6.57 -15.91 -5.25
CA ASP A 176 7.85 -16.33 -5.78
C ASP A 176 7.70 -17.81 -6.08
N PHE A 177 7.85 -18.17 -7.35
CA PHE A 177 7.53 -19.47 -7.96
C PHE A 177 8.17 -20.70 -7.27
N PHE A 178 8.94 -20.53 -6.19
CA PHE A 178 9.75 -21.60 -5.65
C PHE A 178 9.61 -21.94 -4.16
N ASN A 179 9.10 -21.14 -3.22
CA ASN A 179 9.38 -21.48 -1.79
C ASN A 179 8.41 -21.04 -0.67
N SER A 180 7.09 -20.96 -0.84
CA SER A 180 6.23 -21.16 0.35
C SER A 180 4.77 -21.47 0.00
N GLU A 181 4.36 -22.73 0.19
CA GLU A 181 2.95 -23.07 0.44
C GLU A 181 2.47 -22.55 1.80
N ASP A 182 3.38 -22.00 2.62
CA ASP A 182 3.18 -21.65 4.03
C ASP A 182 3.04 -20.14 4.28
N SER A 183 2.92 -19.32 3.23
CA SER A 183 2.78 -17.89 3.40
C SER A 183 1.30 -17.47 3.38
N ASP A 184 0.83 -16.92 4.51
CA ASP A 184 -0.41 -16.15 4.65
C ASP A 184 -0.39 -14.84 3.81
N HIS A 185 0.20 -14.86 2.61
CA HIS A 185 0.15 -13.74 1.70
C HIS A 185 -1.27 -13.67 1.13
N PRO A 186 -1.87 -12.46 1.07
CA PRO A 186 -3.15 -12.29 0.40
C PRO A 186 -2.98 -12.76 -1.04
N VAL A 187 -3.61 -13.89 -1.37
CA VAL A 187 -3.48 -14.52 -2.68
C VAL A 187 -3.92 -13.50 -3.72
N PRO A 188 -3.15 -13.30 -4.80
CA PRO A 188 -3.59 -12.51 -5.92
C PRO A 188 -5.04 -12.80 -6.33
N LEU A 189 -5.76 -11.78 -6.81
CA LEU A 189 -6.93 -12.02 -7.64
C LEU A 189 -6.47 -12.89 -8.81
N SER A 190 -6.74 -14.19 -8.67
CA SER A 190 -6.38 -15.20 -9.63
C SER A 190 -7.66 -15.65 -10.31
N THR A 191 -7.75 -15.34 -11.60
CA THR A 191 -8.81 -15.87 -12.44
C THR A 191 -8.23 -17.02 -13.23
N ILE A 192 -8.94 -18.14 -13.31
CA ILE A 192 -8.55 -19.23 -14.20
C ILE A 192 -9.18 -18.94 -15.55
N ILE A 193 -8.36 -18.77 -16.58
CA ILE A 193 -8.83 -18.73 -17.97
C ILE A 193 -8.60 -20.08 -18.63
N THR A 194 -9.50 -20.45 -19.52
CA THR A 194 -9.47 -21.73 -20.23
C THR A 194 -9.28 -21.48 -21.71
N LYS A 195 -8.29 -22.13 -22.33
CA LYS A 195 -8.11 -22.11 -23.79
C LYS A 195 -8.21 -23.50 -24.36
N LYS A 196 -8.97 -23.66 -25.44
CA LYS A 196 -9.07 -24.93 -26.16
C LYS A 196 -7.87 -25.13 -27.08
N HIS A 197 -7.29 -26.31 -27.02
CA HIS A 197 -6.16 -26.77 -27.83
C HIS A 197 -6.45 -28.16 -28.40
N HIS A 198 -5.61 -28.61 -29.33
CA HIS A 198 -5.65 -29.96 -29.90
C HIS A 198 -4.23 -30.54 -29.94
N ASP A 199 -4.12 -31.84 -29.66
CA ASP A 199 -2.93 -32.64 -29.88
C ASP A 199 -3.29 -33.98 -30.56
N SER A 200 -2.34 -34.89 -30.68
CA SER A 200 -2.55 -36.23 -31.25
C SER A 200 -3.55 -37.09 -30.47
N GLY A 201 -3.82 -36.77 -29.20
CA GLY A 201 -4.84 -37.42 -28.37
C GLY A 201 -6.21 -36.73 -28.41
N GLY A 202 -6.40 -35.70 -29.24
CA GLY A 202 -7.65 -34.97 -29.41
C GLY A 202 -7.70 -33.59 -28.75
N ALA A 203 -8.91 -33.08 -28.52
CA ALA A 203 -9.12 -31.76 -27.93
C ALA A 203 -8.83 -31.76 -26.42
N TYR A 204 -8.26 -30.66 -25.93
CA TYR A 204 -8.06 -30.42 -24.49
C TYR A 204 -8.18 -28.94 -24.14
N PHE A 205 -8.34 -28.64 -22.86
CA PHE A 205 -8.37 -27.29 -22.30
C PHE A 205 -7.12 -27.01 -21.48
N MET A 206 -6.38 -25.97 -21.86
CA MET A 206 -5.29 -25.45 -21.05
C MET A 206 -5.85 -24.42 -20.08
N LEU A 207 -5.65 -24.66 -18.78
CA LEU A 207 -6.00 -23.75 -17.70
C LEU A 207 -4.81 -22.85 -17.40
N HIS A 208 -4.99 -21.54 -17.48
CA HIS A 208 -3.97 -20.58 -17.03
C HIS A 208 -4.49 -19.82 -15.83
N LYS A 209 -3.68 -19.75 -14.78
CA LYS A 209 -3.96 -18.86 -13.65
C LYS A 209 -3.46 -17.46 -14.00
N VAL A 210 -4.35 -16.48 -13.95
CA VAL A 210 -4.04 -15.09 -14.31
C VAL A 210 -3.93 -14.26 -13.05
N TYR A 211 -2.75 -13.73 -12.76
CA TYR A 211 -2.49 -12.82 -11.65
C TYR A 211 -2.73 -11.38 -12.07
N ARG A 212 -3.68 -10.71 -11.42
CA ARG A 212 -4.00 -9.29 -11.66
C ARG A 212 -3.65 -8.44 -10.44
N PRO A 213 -3.36 -7.14 -10.57
CA PRO A 213 -3.23 -6.27 -9.41
C PRO A 213 -4.59 -6.15 -8.70
N MET A 214 -4.58 -6.02 -7.36
CA MET A 214 -5.83 -5.85 -6.57
C MET A 214 -6.54 -4.51 -6.87
N ILE A 215 -5.75 -3.49 -7.20
CA ILE A 215 -6.22 -2.22 -7.76
C ILE A 215 -5.63 -2.07 -9.15
N ASP A 216 -6.49 -1.95 -10.14
CA ASP A 216 -6.13 -1.63 -11.51
C ASP A 216 -6.52 -0.19 -11.85
N ALA A 217 -5.62 0.75 -11.54
CA ALA A 217 -5.81 2.16 -11.84
C ALA A 217 -5.67 2.50 -13.33
N THR A 218 -5.37 1.53 -14.20
CA THR A 218 -5.23 1.79 -15.64
C THR A 218 -6.55 2.24 -16.28
N ILE A 219 -7.68 1.83 -15.71
CA ILE A 219 -9.03 2.27 -16.13
C ILE A 219 -9.22 3.78 -16.05
N LEU A 220 -8.48 4.47 -15.18
CA LEU A 220 -8.53 5.93 -15.06
C LEU A 220 -8.00 6.67 -16.29
N ARG A 221 -7.35 5.96 -17.22
CA ARG A 221 -6.83 6.51 -18.47
C ARG A 221 -7.84 6.54 -19.60
N VAL A 222 -8.93 5.76 -19.53
CA VAL A 222 -9.95 5.61 -20.59
C VAL A 222 -10.40 6.97 -21.15
N CYS A 223 -10.93 7.84 -20.28
CA CYS A 223 -11.31 9.20 -20.62
C CYS A 223 -11.42 10.09 -19.37
N LYS A 224 -11.56 11.41 -19.56
CA LYS A 224 -11.64 12.38 -18.46
C LYS A 224 -12.76 12.08 -17.46
N ALA A 225 -13.95 11.68 -17.93
CA ALA A 225 -15.09 11.42 -17.03
C ALA A 225 -14.85 10.18 -16.16
N ILE A 226 -14.35 9.09 -16.75
CA ILE A 226 -13.96 7.89 -16.01
C ILE A 226 -12.82 8.19 -15.04
N SER A 227 -11.84 9.01 -15.45
CA SER A 227 -10.77 9.47 -14.58
C SER A 227 -11.29 10.19 -13.34
N VAL A 228 -12.27 11.09 -13.50
CA VAL A 228 -12.89 11.83 -12.40
C VAL A 228 -13.70 10.90 -11.48
N GLN A 229 -14.60 10.09 -12.05
CA GLN A 229 -15.44 9.16 -11.27
C GLN A 229 -14.59 8.12 -10.54
N GLY A 230 -13.66 7.49 -11.26
CA GLY A 230 -12.77 6.47 -10.69
C GLY A 230 -11.78 7.05 -9.68
N THR A 231 -11.24 8.25 -9.89
CA THR A 231 -10.40 8.92 -8.88
C THR A 231 -11.18 9.14 -7.60
N ARG A 232 -12.41 9.64 -7.69
CA ARG A 232 -13.28 9.81 -6.52
C ARG A 232 -13.48 8.47 -5.83
N MET A 233 -13.80 7.41 -6.56
CA MET A 233 -14.00 6.08 -5.99
C MET A 233 -12.73 5.53 -5.30
N LEU A 234 -11.57 5.68 -5.93
CA LEU A 234 -10.27 5.23 -5.40
C LEU A 234 -9.92 5.91 -4.06
N TYR A 235 -10.12 7.22 -3.93
CA TYR A 235 -9.75 7.93 -2.69
C TYR A 235 -10.87 7.96 -1.64
N GLU A 236 -12.14 7.95 -2.06
CA GLU A 236 -13.28 8.05 -1.16
C GLU A 236 -13.64 6.71 -0.50
N LYS A 237 -13.52 5.59 -1.20
CA LYS A 237 -14.02 4.28 -0.75
C LYS A 237 -12.97 3.40 -0.09
N ASN A 238 -11.68 3.66 -0.31
CA ASN A 238 -10.60 2.90 0.30
C ASN A 238 -10.17 3.47 1.65
N VAL A 239 -9.49 2.63 2.45
CA VAL A 239 -8.84 3.02 3.71
C VAL A 239 -7.34 3.12 3.47
N PHE A 240 -6.76 4.28 3.72
CA PHE A 240 -5.31 4.46 3.61
C PHE A 240 -4.63 4.37 4.97
N GLN A 241 -3.62 3.51 5.05
CA GLN A 241 -2.84 3.26 6.25
C GLN A 241 -1.43 3.84 6.14
N PHE A 242 -0.93 4.41 7.23
CA PHE A 242 0.42 4.93 7.35
C PHE A 242 1.02 4.48 8.68
N SER A 243 2.20 3.88 8.63
CA SER A 243 3.02 3.65 9.83
C SER A 243 3.94 4.83 10.09
N MET A 244 4.37 5.01 11.34
CA MET A 244 5.45 5.95 11.65
C MET A 244 6.72 5.55 10.90
N THR A 245 7.51 6.54 10.48
CA THR A 245 8.72 6.30 9.69
C THR A 245 9.73 5.54 10.55
N GLN A 246 10.14 4.37 10.06
CA GLN A 246 11.28 3.62 10.61
C GLN A 246 12.56 4.10 9.91
N VAL A 247 13.47 4.69 10.68
CA VAL A 247 14.72 5.26 10.17
C VAL A 247 15.82 4.21 10.07
N ARG A 248 15.52 3.00 9.58
CA ARG A 248 16.59 2.00 9.43
C ARG A 248 17.62 2.48 8.41
N ILE A 249 18.90 2.47 8.81
CA ILE A 249 20.08 2.82 8.00
C ILE A 249 20.12 2.04 6.67
N ALA A 250 19.70 0.76 6.70
CA ALA A 250 19.67 -0.10 5.51
C ALA A 250 18.52 0.23 4.54
N GLY A 251 17.53 1.02 4.98
CA GLY A 251 16.31 1.33 4.23
C GLY A 251 16.21 2.77 3.72
N CYS A 252 17.17 3.64 4.04
CA CYS A 252 17.24 5.03 3.56
C CYS A 252 17.30 5.03 2.03
N PRO A 253 16.18 5.25 1.34
CA PRO A 253 16.10 4.98 -0.08
C PRO A 253 16.52 6.30 -0.75
N GLY A 254 17.82 6.59 -0.66
CA GLY A 254 18.45 7.64 -1.42
C GLY A 254 18.21 7.39 -2.91
N TYR A 255 18.30 8.44 -3.71
CA TYR A 255 18.15 8.30 -5.15
C TYR A 255 19.27 9.04 -5.87
N LEU A 256 19.81 8.42 -6.91
CA LEU A 256 20.82 8.98 -7.78
C LEU A 256 20.13 9.68 -8.95
N ALA A 257 20.37 10.97 -9.11
CA ALA A 257 19.91 11.72 -10.27
C ALA A 257 20.95 12.76 -10.67
N LEU A 258 21.14 12.95 -11.97
CA LEU A 258 22.11 13.93 -12.51
C LEU A 258 23.53 13.74 -11.90
N GLY A 259 23.93 12.48 -11.67
CA GLY A 259 25.23 12.14 -11.09
C GLY A 259 25.39 12.44 -9.59
N LYS A 260 24.33 12.86 -8.89
CA LYS A 260 24.37 13.16 -7.45
C LYS A 260 23.38 12.30 -6.67
N VAL A 261 23.83 11.75 -5.54
CA VAL A 261 22.94 11.08 -4.60
C VAL A 261 22.19 12.13 -3.78
N HIS A 262 20.87 12.07 -3.83
CA HIS A 262 19.97 12.90 -3.07
C HIS A 262 19.32 12.09 -1.95
N LYS A 263 19.02 12.75 -0.83
CA LYS A 263 18.25 12.19 0.29
C LYS A 263 18.83 10.92 0.89
N ASN A 264 20.15 10.76 0.81
CA ASN A 264 20.88 9.62 1.38
C ASN A 264 20.89 9.64 2.91
N ASN A 265 20.72 10.83 3.50
CA ASN A 265 20.62 11.00 4.93
C ASN A 265 19.15 11.02 5.34
N VAL A 266 18.79 10.20 6.34
CA VAL A 266 17.51 10.39 7.02
C VAL A 266 17.72 11.40 8.12
N THR A 267 17.11 12.57 7.92
CA THR A 267 16.95 13.54 8.98
C THR A 267 15.67 13.20 9.71
N LEU A 268 15.77 12.87 11.01
CA LEU A 268 14.61 12.70 11.88
C LEU A 268 13.72 13.93 11.81
N LYS A 269 12.41 13.73 12.02
CA LYS A 269 11.50 14.86 12.16
C LYS A 269 12.04 15.80 13.23
N PRO A 270 12.07 17.11 12.96
CA PRO A 270 12.71 18.04 13.87
C PRO A 270 11.97 18.11 15.22
N PHE A 271 10.74 17.58 15.33
CA PHE A 271 9.90 17.52 16.55
C PHE A 271 10.50 16.80 17.75
N THR A 272 11.57 16.01 17.59
CA THR A 272 12.27 15.44 18.76
C THR A 272 12.68 16.55 19.73
N GLN A 273 12.72 16.25 21.03
CA GLN A 273 13.01 17.10 22.21
C GLN A 273 13.96 18.32 22.04
N ARG A 274 14.83 18.33 21.01
CA ARG A 274 15.60 19.48 20.53
C ARG A 274 14.80 20.74 20.18
N TRP A 275 13.48 20.67 19.94
CA TRP A 275 12.67 21.89 19.70
C TRP A 275 12.63 22.84 20.90
N SER A 276 12.65 22.30 22.12
CA SER A 276 12.71 23.12 23.34
C SER A 276 14.11 23.73 23.56
N ASP A 277 15.17 23.03 23.13
CA ASP A 277 16.53 23.41 23.45
C ASP A 277 17.17 24.39 22.43
N TYR A 278 16.67 24.47 21.19
CA TYR A 278 17.31 25.25 20.10
C TYR A 278 16.46 26.36 19.47
N GLY A 279 15.32 26.73 20.05
CA GLY A 279 14.57 27.95 19.63
C GLY A 279 14.11 27.97 18.16
N SER A 280 14.04 26.81 17.50
CA SER A 280 13.61 26.73 16.10
C SER A 280 12.09 26.91 16.00
N ASN A 281 11.64 27.85 15.17
CA ASN A 281 10.22 28.20 15.02
C ASN A 281 9.37 27.01 14.54
N PRO A 282 8.47 26.47 15.38
CA PRO A 282 7.57 25.38 15.02
C PRO A 282 6.82 25.59 13.71
N ASN A 283 6.41 26.84 13.49
CA ASN A 283 5.61 27.24 12.34
C ASN A 283 6.36 27.09 11.02
N GLY A 284 7.70 27.11 11.04
CA GLY A 284 8.52 26.93 9.84
C GLY A 284 8.36 25.55 9.22
N CYS A 285 8.31 24.49 10.04
CA CYS A 285 8.18 23.11 9.54
C CYS A 285 6.79 22.85 8.97
N PHE A 286 5.74 23.28 9.68
CA PHE A 286 4.36 23.24 9.18
C PHE A 286 4.22 23.97 7.85
N LEU A 287 4.74 25.20 7.77
CA LEU A 287 4.66 26.02 6.58
C LEU A 287 5.36 25.36 5.38
N MET A 288 6.50 24.70 5.60
CA MET A 288 7.20 23.96 4.56
C MET A 288 6.40 22.74 4.09
N ALA A 289 5.82 21.96 5.00
CA ALA A 289 4.96 20.83 4.65
C ALA A 289 3.71 21.28 3.87
N PHE A 290 3.04 22.35 4.32
CA PHE A 290 1.91 22.94 3.61
C PHE A 290 2.27 23.36 2.19
N ARG A 291 3.36 24.13 2.04
CA ARG A 291 3.82 24.60 0.73
C ARG A 291 4.22 23.45 -0.18
N ALA A 292 4.90 22.43 0.36
CA ALA A 292 5.30 21.25 -0.39
C ALA A 292 4.10 20.52 -1.00
N ILE A 293 2.99 20.39 -0.24
CA ILE A 293 1.76 19.74 -0.71
C ILE A 293 0.99 20.64 -1.69
N GLU A 294 0.81 21.92 -1.36
CA GLU A 294 0.05 22.88 -2.20
C GLU A 294 0.72 23.10 -3.55
N LYS A 295 2.01 23.40 -3.54
CA LYS A 295 2.79 23.70 -4.73
C LYS A 295 3.36 22.45 -5.41
N LYS A 296 3.11 21.26 -4.84
CA LYS A 296 3.63 19.98 -5.32
C LYS A 296 5.13 20.04 -5.62
N PHE A 297 5.92 20.55 -4.67
CA PHE A 297 7.37 20.68 -4.79
C PHE A 297 7.97 19.43 -5.39
N SER A 298 8.98 19.58 -6.25
CA SER A 298 9.64 18.40 -6.81
C SER A 298 10.22 17.56 -5.66
N THR A 299 10.36 16.25 -5.86
CA THR A 299 10.96 15.37 -4.84
C THR A 299 12.38 15.83 -4.47
N TYR A 300 13.08 16.51 -5.39
CA TYR A 300 14.41 17.09 -5.20
C TYR A 300 14.41 18.26 -4.20
N ASP A 301 13.34 19.04 -4.18
CA ASP A 301 13.23 20.28 -3.39
C ASP A 301 12.63 20.05 -2.00
N LEU A 302 12.17 18.83 -1.70
CA LEU A 302 11.64 18.50 -0.37
C LEU A 302 12.76 18.55 0.66
N ALA A 303 12.48 19.02 1.88
CA ALA A 303 13.39 18.80 3.00
C ALA A 303 13.52 17.31 3.30
N ASP A 304 14.66 16.86 3.83
CA ASP A 304 14.95 15.43 4.02
C ASP A 304 13.89 14.72 4.88
N TYR A 305 13.44 15.34 5.97
CA TYR A 305 12.39 14.76 6.82
C TYR A 305 11.03 14.66 6.10
N LEU A 306 10.68 15.61 5.22
CA LEU A 306 9.46 15.52 4.41
C LEU A 306 9.60 14.45 3.32
N TYR A 307 10.81 14.27 2.80
CA TYR A 307 11.10 13.23 1.83
C TYR A 307 10.98 11.84 2.45
N HIS A 308 11.32 11.62 3.73
CA HIS A 308 11.21 10.28 4.34
C HIS A 308 9.86 10.02 5.03
N ASP A 309 8.99 11.04 5.14
CA ASP A 309 7.67 10.90 5.74
C ASP A 309 6.62 10.35 4.74
N HIS A 310 6.16 9.13 4.96
CA HIS A 310 5.25 8.45 4.02
C HIS A 310 3.91 9.19 3.83
N PHE A 311 3.33 9.72 4.90
CA PHE A 311 2.02 10.39 4.85
C PHE A 311 2.12 11.73 4.12
N ILE A 312 3.11 12.54 4.44
CA ILE A 312 3.31 13.85 3.81
C ILE A 312 3.64 13.70 2.34
N ARG A 313 4.54 12.76 1.98
CA ARG A 313 4.84 12.45 0.59
C ARG A 313 3.58 12.04 -0.16
N PHE A 314 2.74 11.21 0.45
CA PHE A 314 1.50 10.73 -0.17
C PHE A 314 0.57 11.90 -0.46
N LEU A 315 0.32 12.77 0.53
CA LEU A 315 -0.48 13.98 0.32
C LEU A 315 0.10 14.87 -0.78
N ARG A 316 1.42 15.05 -0.83
CA ARG A 316 2.11 15.82 -1.87
C ARG A 316 1.97 15.17 -3.25
N ALA A 317 2.06 13.84 -3.34
CA ALA A 317 1.95 13.10 -4.60
C ALA A 317 0.55 13.18 -5.19
N ILE A 318 -0.50 13.01 -4.37
CA ILE A 318 -1.89 13.06 -4.85
C ILE A 318 -2.38 14.51 -5.01
N GLY A 319 -1.87 15.43 -4.18
CA GLY A 319 -2.23 16.84 -4.14
C GLY A 319 -3.56 17.13 -3.41
N PRO A 320 -3.84 18.41 -3.14
CA PRO A 320 -4.97 18.82 -2.29
C PRO A 320 -6.34 18.32 -2.76
N ALA A 321 -6.61 18.39 -4.08
CA ALA A 321 -7.92 18.00 -4.62
C ALA A 321 -8.25 16.52 -4.38
N LYS A 322 -7.26 15.63 -4.46
CA LYS A 322 -7.44 14.19 -4.20
C LYS A 322 -7.42 13.89 -2.70
N ALA A 323 -6.56 14.58 -1.94
CA ALA A 323 -6.52 14.46 -0.49
C ALA A 323 -7.89 14.82 0.13
N ALA A 324 -8.58 15.82 -0.41
CA ALA A 324 -9.90 16.25 0.06
C ALA A 324 -10.97 15.16 -0.07
N MET A 325 -10.77 14.15 -0.94
CA MET A 325 -11.71 13.05 -1.15
C MET A 325 -11.55 11.92 -0.12
N ILE A 326 -10.44 11.88 0.62
CA ILE A 326 -10.14 10.80 1.57
C ILE A 326 -11.15 10.82 2.70
N LYS A 327 -11.87 9.71 2.89
CA LYS A 327 -12.84 9.56 3.99
C LYS A 327 -12.32 8.78 5.18
N LYS A 328 -11.32 7.93 4.98
CA LYS A 328 -10.81 7.00 6.01
C LYS A 328 -9.29 6.97 6.03
N LEU A 329 -8.71 7.25 7.20
CA LEU A 329 -7.27 7.13 7.45
C LEU A 329 -7.01 6.18 8.61
N HIS A 330 -5.89 5.47 8.53
CA HIS A 330 -5.41 4.61 9.59
C HIS A 330 -3.94 4.96 9.87
N PHE A 331 -3.61 5.28 11.11
CA PHE A 331 -2.24 5.46 11.55
C PHE A 331 -1.81 4.34 12.50
N ARG A 332 -0.59 3.85 12.34
CA ARG A 332 0.03 2.90 13.27
C ARG A 332 1.37 3.44 13.75
N GLY A 333 1.65 3.32 15.03
CA GLY A 333 2.90 3.79 15.60
C GLY A 333 3.05 3.43 17.05
N ARG A 334 4.14 3.87 17.66
CA ARG A 334 4.43 3.68 19.08
C ARG A 334 4.56 5.03 19.76
N ILE A 335 4.17 5.08 21.03
CA ILE A 335 4.49 6.22 21.88
C ILE A 335 5.87 5.95 22.48
N VAL A 336 6.87 6.66 21.99
CA VAL A 336 8.28 6.53 22.33
C VAL A 336 8.54 7.25 23.63
N THR A 337 8.77 6.48 24.68
CA THR A 337 8.95 6.96 26.05
C THR A 337 10.42 7.05 26.47
N HIS A 338 11.26 6.24 25.83
CA HIS A 338 12.69 6.23 26.06
C HIS A 338 13.39 7.43 25.40
N LYS A 339 14.56 7.79 25.92
CA LYS A 339 15.47 8.71 25.22
C LYS A 339 16.40 7.87 24.35
N CYS A 340 16.28 7.95 23.03
CA CYS A 340 17.27 7.36 22.12
C CYS A 340 18.61 8.11 22.35
N GLY A 341 19.53 7.47 23.07
CA GLY A 341 20.84 8.04 23.43
C GLY A 341 21.83 7.94 22.27
N GLY A 342 22.42 9.07 21.86
CA GLY A 342 23.39 9.15 20.77
C GLY A 342 22.77 9.21 19.37
N TYR A 343 23.56 9.66 18.38
CA TYR A 343 23.13 9.72 16.97
C TYR A 343 22.89 8.32 16.37
N GLU A 344 23.63 7.30 16.83
CA GLU A 344 23.58 5.95 16.26
C GLU A 344 22.34 5.15 16.73
N ARG A 345 21.98 5.18 18.02
CA ARG A 345 20.78 4.47 18.52
C ARG A 345 19.46 5.11 18.09
N ARG A 346 19.49 6.35 17.60
CA ARG A 346 18.31 7.06 17.08
C ARG A 346 17.80 6.49 15.77
N LEU A 347 18.65 5.79 15.02
CA LEU A 347 18.32 5.20 13.73
C LEU A 347 17.54 3.87 13.89
N ASP A 348 17.59 3.28 15.09
CA ASP A 348 16.84 2.06 15.41
C ASP A 348 15.46 2.33 16.02
N CYS A 349 15.18 3.58 16.38
CA CYS A 349 13.88 4.02 16.91
C CYS A 349 12.92 4.38 15.76
N GLU A 350 11.64 4.01 15.90
CA GLU A 350 10.59 4.57 15.04
C GLU A 350 10.33 6.02 15.45
N ASP A 351 9.84 6.86 14.52
CA ASP A 351 9.29 8.17 14.89
C ASP A 351 8.19 8.01 15.94
N ASP A 352 8.16 8.91 16.92
CA ASP A 352 7.11 8.94 17.92
C ASP A 352 5.74 9.24 17.28
N LEU A 353 4.73 8.46 17.67
CA LEU A 353 3.37 8.60 17.16
C LEU A 353 2.76 9.95 17.52
N TYR A 354 2.94 10.42 18.76
CA TYR A 354 2.39 11.70 19.21
C TYR A 354 3.05 12.87 18.48
N GLU A 355 4.38 12.89 18.38
CA GLU A 355 5.13 13.91 17.62
C GLU A 355 4.72 13.93 16.13
N SER A 356 4.53 12.75 15.53
CA SER A 356 4.08 12.66 14.14
C SER A 356 2.65 13.17 13.97
N LEU A 357 1.73 12.85 14.89
CA LEU A 357 0.36 13.35 14.85
C LEU A 357 0.28 14.86 15.09
N CYS A 358 1.18 15.44 15.89
CA CYS A 358 1.31 16.90 16.01
C CYS A 358 1.54 17.55 14.65
N LEU A 359 2.32 16.90 13.78
CA LEU A 359 2.55 17.36 12.40
C LEU A 359 1.36 17.04 11.47
N TYR A 360 0.77 15.86 11.60
CA TYR A 360 -0.23 15.36 10.66
C TYR A 360 -1.60 16.00 10.84
N ILE A 361 -2.05 16.26 12.06
CA ILE A 361 -3.42 16.76 12.30
C ILE A 361 -3.66 18.13 11.65
N PRO A 362 -2.75 19.11 11.71
CA PRO A 362 -2.89 20.35 10.95
C PRO A 362 -2.96 20.14 9.43
N LEU A 363 -2.21 19.17 8.89
CA LEU A 363 -2.26 18.81 7.46
C LEU A 363 -3.58 18.14 7.09
N ILE A 364 -4.05 17.20 7.92
CA ILE A 364 -5.35 16.53 7.79
C ILE A 364 -6.48 17.55 7.77
N ASN A 365 -6.50 18.45 8.76
CA ASN A 365 -7.52 19.48 8.88
C ASN A 365 -7.56 20.43 7.68
N LYS A 366 -6.43 20.63 6.98
CA LYS A 366 -6.36 21.50 5.81
C LYS A 366 -6.68 20.77 4.50
N PHE A 367 -6.15 19.57 4.31
CA PHE A 367 -6.15 18.89 3.02
C PHE A 367 -7.14 17.74 2.93
N CYS A 368 -7.47 17.06 4.03
CA CYS A 368 -8.36 15.91 4.07
C CYS A 368 -9.76 16.34 4.55
N THR A 369 -10.36 17.31 3.86
CA THR A 369 -11.60 17.98 4.31
C THR A 369 -12.84 17.09 4.34
N SER A 370 -12.82 15.92 3.70
CA SER A 370 -13.90 14.92 3.78
C SER A 370 -13.58 13.75 4.70
N LEU A 371 -12.54 13.86 5.54
CA LEU A 371 -12.15 12.76 6.43
C LEU A 371 -13.22 12.56 7.50
N GLN A 372 -13.90 11.41 7.44
CA GLN A 372 -15.01 11.07 8.33
C GLN A 372 -14.60 10.11 9.44
N ALA A 373 -13.69 9.18 9.15
CA ALA A 373 -13.22 8.20 10.11
C ALA A 373 -11.69 8.14 10.16
N MET A 374 -11.16 8.00 11.36
CA MET A 374 -9.74 7.81 11.60
C MET A 374 -9.54 6.68 12.60
N VAL A 375 -8.54 5.83 12.34
CA VAL A 375 -8.17 4.71 13.21
C VAL A 375 -6.73 4.90 13.64
N ILE A 376 -6.42 4.70 14.93
CA ILE A 376 -5.07 4.81 15.48
C ILE A 376 -4.70 3.53 16.22
N GLY A 377 -3.77 2.77 15.66
CA GLY A 377 -3.14 1.63 16.31
C GLY A 377 -1.91 2.05 17.10
N ILE A 378 -1.94 1.92 18.43
CA ILE A 378 -0.83 2.28 19.32
C ILE A 378 -0.11 1.00 19.75
N GLY A 379 1.16 0.86 19.38
CA GLY A 379 2.07 -0.22 19.79
C GLY A 379 2.87 0.12 21.04
N GLU A 380 3.46 -0.90 21.67
CA GLU A 380 4.31 -0.74 22.84
C GLU A 380 5.72 -0.27 22.46
N ASP A 381 6.31 0.60 23.27
CA ASP A 381 7.72 0.99 23.15
C ASP A 381 8.64 -0.21 23.42
N LYS A 382 9.59 -0.48 22.53
CA LYS A 382 10.46 -1.67 22.58
C LYS A 382 11.72 -1.48 23.42
N VAL A 383 12.08 -0.25 23.78
CA VAL A 383 13.33 0.02 24.48
C VAL A 383 13.11 0.05 25.98
N TYR A 384 13.83 -0.83 26.68
CA TYR A 384 13.75 -0.95 28.13
C TYR A 384 14.44 0.23 28.82
N PHE A 385 13.69 0.96 29.66
CA PHE A 385 14.16 2.10 30.44
C PHE A 385 13.58 2.00 31.87
N PRO A 386 14.20 2.63 32.91
CA PRO A 386 13.68 2.59 34.27
C PRO A 386 12.19 2.97 34.36
N ILE A 387 11.39 2.04 34.88
CA ILE A 387 9.92 2.03 34.82
C ILE A 387 9.29 3.36 35.29
N SER A 388 9.81 3.97 36.35
CA SER A 388 9.24 5.19 36.94
C SER A 388 9.32 6.41 36.01
N LEU A 389 10.45 6.64 35.36
CA LEU A 389 10.65 7.73 34.41
C LEU A 389 9.82 7.52 33.14
N THR A 390 9.76 6.29 32.65
CA THR A 390 9.00 5.89 31.47
C THR A 390 7.50 6.09 31.69
N GLN A 391 7.00 5.72 32.87
CA GLN A 391 5.60 5.89 33.25
C GLN A 391 5.17 7.36 33.28
N LEU A 392 5.96 8.24 33.91
CA LEU A 392 5.63 9.67 33.98
C LEU A 392 5.52 10.28 32.58
N ARG A 393 6.50 10.01 31.71
CA ARG A 393 6.50 10.52 30.34
C ARG A 393 5.32 10.03 29.53
N ALA A 394 5.02 8.74 29.59
CA ALA A 394 3.84 8.24 28.88
C ALA A 394 2.56 8.88 29.44
N THR A 395 2.42 9.14 30.75
CA THR A 395 1.21 9.81 31.26
C THR A 395 1.03 11.18 30.60
N VAL A 396 2.10 11.98 30.54
CA VAL A 396 2.09 13.30 29.92
C VAL A 396 1.77 13.20 28.42
N MET A 397 2.39 12.26 27.71
CA MET A 397 2.16 12.10 26.27
C MET A 397 0.75 11.62 25.94
N PHE A 398 0.18 10.68 26.71
CA PHE A 398 -1.19 10.22 26.50
C PHE A 398 -2.22 11.33 26.78
N GLN A 399 -1.99 12.16 27.80
CA GLN A 399 -2.82 13.35 28.06
C GLN A 399 -2.70 14.38 26.92
N ALA A 400 -1.49 14.65 26.45
CA ALA A 400 -1.29 15.56 25.33
C ALA A 400 -1.90 15.02 24.03
N LEU A 401 -1.84 13.70 23.82
CA LEU A 401 -2.47 13.03 22.68
C LEU A 401 -3.99 13.15 22.71
N ASP A 402 -4.62 12.98 23.88
CA ASP A 402 -6.07 13.20 24.06
C ASP A 402 -6.49 14.61 23.58
N GLU A 403 -5.80 15.64 24.09
CA GLU A 403 -6.07 17.03 23.70
C GLU A 403 -5.79 17.31 22.22
N LEU A 404 -4.70 16.76 21.69
CA LEU A 404 -4.34 16.89 20.29
C LEU A 404 -5.42 16.28 19.38
N LEU A 405 -5.93 15.08 19.70
CA LEU A 405 -6.93 14.39 18.89
C LEU A 405 -8.25 15.17 18.82
N LYS A 406 -8.65 15.86 19.89
CA LYS A 406 -9.84 16.73 19.92
C LYS A 406 -9.75 17.90 18.92
N THR A 407 -8.56 18.24 18.42
CA THR A 407 -8.37 19.29 17.39
C THR A 407 -8.72 18.85 15.96
N LEU A 408 -9.04 17.57 15.73
CA LEU A 408 -9.51 17.09 14.42
C LEU A 408 -10.87 17.74 14.07
N LYS A 409 -10.96 18.33 12.87
CA LYS A 409 -12.11 19.16 12.50
C LYS A 409 -13.26 18.41 11.84
N THR A 410 -12.99 17.36 11.08
CA THR A 410 -13.98 16.69 10.22
C THR A 410 -14.28 15.26 10.65
N VAL A 411 -13.44 14.68 11.52
CA VAL A 411 -13.58 13.29 11.94
C VAL A 411 -14.81 13.15 12.83
N HIS A 412 -15.71 12.25 12.45
CA HIS A 412 -16.91 11.88 13.21
C HIS A 412 -16.65 10.62 14.05
N ARG A 413 -15.85 9.69 13.52
CA ARG A 413 -15.56 8.40 14.15
C ARG A 413 -14.06 8.24 14.34
N LEU A 414 -13.62 8.21 15.58
CA LEU A 414 -12.23 7.93 15.94
C LEU A 414 -12.16 6.63 16.74
N GLU A 415 -11.37 5.69 16.23
CA GLU A 415 -11.07 4.42 16.88
C GLU A 415 -9.61 4.39 17.29
N ILE A 416 -9.36 3.91 18.50
CA ILE A 416 -8.03 3.73 19.04
C ILE A 416 -7.94 2.30 19.53
N TYR A 417 -6.89 1.58 19.15
CA TYR A 417 -6.70 0.21 19.63
C TYR A 417 -5.24 -0.06 19.97
N GLN A 418 -5.02 -1.00 20.89
CA GLN A 418 -3.69 -1.50 21.17
C GLN A 418 -3.26 -2.43 20.03
N TRP A 419 -2.26 -2.00 19.27
CA TRP A 419 -1.65 -2.81 18.24
C TRP A 419 -0.75 -3.86 18.89
N LYS A 420 -1.07 -5.14 18.66
CA LYS A 420 -0.21 -6.27 19.03
C LYS A 420 0.69 -6.58 17.87
N GLU A 421 1.99 -6.35 18.04
CA GLU A 421 2.98 -6.92 17.13
C GLU A 421 3.15 -8.41 17.43
N ALA A 422 3.57 -9.19 16.44
CA ALA A 422 4.03 -10.55 16.68
C ALA A 422 5.09 -10.49 17.77
N GLU A 423 4.95 -11.32 18.81
CA GLU A 423 5.85 -11.29 19.97
C GLU A 423 7.28 -11.38 19.45
N PRO A 424 8.10 -10.36 19.73
CA PRO A 424 9.45 -10.38 19.22
C PRO A 424 10.23 -11.47 19.94
N ASN A 425 10.83 -12.37 19.17
CA ASN A 425 11.69 -13.48 19.61
C ASN A 425 13.02 -13.00 20.20
N TYR A 426 13.02 -12.00 21.09
CA TYR A 426 14.19 -11.74 21.92
C TYR A 426 14.00 -12.44 23.27
N THR A 427 14.73 -13.53 23.46
CA THR A 427 15.07 -14.04 24.80
C THR A 427 15.84 -12.94 25.52
N ILE A 428 15.16 -12.23 26.40
CA ILE A 428 15.79 -11.27 27.32
C ILE A 428 16.60 -12.12 28.31
N ILE A 429 17.91 -12.17 28.10
CA ILE A 429 18.84 -12.70 29.10
C ILE A 429 19.06 -11.58 30.11
N GLU A 430 18.29 -11.57 31.19
CA GLU A 430 18.56 -10.65 32.31
C GLU A 430 19.78 -11.16 33.10
N PRO A 431 20.84 -10.36 33.25
CA PRO A 431 21.94 -10.69 34.15
C PRO A 431 21.50 -10.37 35.59
N GLY A 432 20.93 -11.34 36.30
CA GLY A 432 20.66 -11.22 37.74
C GLY A 432 19.60 -12.20 38.28
N PRO A 433 19.57 -12.48 39.60
CA PRO A 433 18.64 -13.41 40.23
C PRO A 433 17.23 -12.84 40.47
N VAL A 434 16.98 -11.57 40.15
CA VAL A 434 15.72 -10.88 40.43
C VAL A 434 14.84 -10.90 39.19
N LYS A 435 13.87 -11.81 39.15
CA LYS A 435 12.80 -11.77 38.14
C LYS A 435 11.95 -10.51 38.36
N ILE A 436 12.18 -9.46 37.58
CA ILE A 436 11.32 -8.27 37.61
C ILE A 436 10.06 -8.61 36.78
N THR A 437 8.92 -8.78 37.45
CA THR A 437 7.63 -8.91 36.75
C THR A 437 7.37 -7.69 35.86
N HIS A 438 7.20 -7.92 34.54
CA HIS A 438 6.94 -6.87 33.54
C HIS A 438 5.57 -6.18 33.77
N THR A 439 5.54 -5.13 34.58
CA THR A 439 4.35 -4.32 34.84
C THR A 439 4.09 -3.25 33.78
N PHE A 440 5.11 -2.89 32.98
CA PHE A 440 5.00 -1.82 31.98
C PHE A 440 4.04 -2.14 30.82
N PRO A 441 4.05 -3.33 30.19
CA PRO A 441 3.09 -3.67 29.13
C PRO A 441 1.63 -3.59 29.59
N LYS A 442 1.35 -4.04 30.82
CA LYS A 442 0.01 -3.96 31.42
C LYS A 442 -0.45 -2.51 31.60
N LEU A 443 0.44 -1.64 32.08
CA LEU A 443 0.15 -0.22 32.27
C LEU A 443 -0.02 0.52 30.95
N HIS A 444 0.83 0.24 29.95
CA HIS A 444 0.68 0.81 28.60
C HIS A 444 -0.67 0.44 28.00
N ARG A 445 -1.04 -0.86 28.05
CA ARG A 445 -2.35 -1.33 27.59
C ARG A 445 -3.50 -0.63 28.31
N GLY A 446 -3.40 -0.47 29.64
CA GLY A 446 -4.41 0.25 30.43
C GLY A 446 -4.60 1.69 29.96
N ARG A 447 -3.52 2.39 29.58
CA ARG A 447 -3.57 3.77 29.08
C ARG A 447 -4.17 3.87 27.68
N VAL A 448 -3.89 2.91 26.79
CA VAL A 448 -4.53 2.87 25.48
C VAL A 448 -6.04 2.68 25.61
N VAL A 449 -6.48 1.77 26.48
CA VAL A 449 -7.91 1.55 26.76
C VAL A 449 -8.56 2.78 27.39
N GLU A 450 -7.85 3.46 28.31
CA GLU A 450 -8.36 4.69 28.91
C GLU A 450 -8.50 5.82 27.87
N LEU A 451 -7.50 5.99 27.00
CA LEU A 451 -7.52 6.97 25.91
C LEU A 451 -8.65 6.67 24.93
N GLU A 452 -8.77 5.42 24.48
CA GLU A 452 -9.86 4.95 23.61
C GLU A 452 -11.22 5.33 24.22
N ARG A 453 -11.47 4.94 25.47
CA ARG A 453 -12.74 5.24 26.14
C ARG A 453 -13.05 6.73 26.19
N LYS A 454 -12.07 7.57 26.54
CA LYS A 454 -12.23 9.03 26.65
C LYS A 454 -12.49 9.67 25.28
N VAL A 455 -11.62 9.37 24.32
CA VAL A 455 -11.64 10.01 23.01
C VAL A 455 -12.82 9.53 22.18
N THR A 456 -13.07 8.22 22.10
CA THR A 456 -14.19 7.68 21.32
C THR A 456 -15.54 8.15 21.89
N GLY A 457 -15.67 8.27 23.21
CA GLY A 457 -16.85 8.88 23.84
C GLY A 457 -17.08 10.32 23.38
N TRP A 458 -16.04 11.15 23.42
CA TRP A 458 -16.11 12.55 22.97
C TRP A 458 -16.47 12.69 21.48
N PHE A 459 -15.87 11.86 20.61
CA PHE A 459 -16.18 11.89 19.17
C PHE A 459 -17.61 11.43 18.88
N LYS A 460 -18.11 10.45 19.62
CA LYS A 460 -19.50 10.00 19.51
C LYS A 460 -20.48 11.12 19.89
N GLU A 461 -20.29 11.74 21.05
CA GLU A 461 -21.13 12.87 21.49
C GLU A 461 -21.12 14.03 20.48
N ARG A 462 -19.94 14.34 19.93
CA ARG A 462 -19.80 15.35 18.87
C ARG A 462 -20.53 14.97 17.58
N ALA A 463 -20.44 13.71 17.17
CA ALA A 463 -21.12 13.22 15.97
C ALA A 463 -22.65 13.28 16.12
N ASP A 464 -23.18 12.84 17.27
CA ASP A 464 -24.61 12.88 17.59
C ASP A 464 -25.13 14.33 17.57
N LYS A 465 -24.34 15.27 18.13
CA LYS A 465 -24.67 16.70 18.09
C LYS A 465 -24.76 17.24 16.66
N TRP A 466 -23.81 16.89 15.79
CA TRP A 466 -23.83 17.32 14.40
C TRP A 466 -25.01 16.75 13.61
N GLU A 467 -25.37 15.49 13.85
CA GLU A 467 -26.54 14.87 13.23
C GLU A 467 -27.82 15.61 13.62
N HIS A 468 -27.96 15.95 14.91
CA HIS A 468 -29.09 16.75 15.39
C HIS A 468 -29.15 18.14 14.74
N GLU A 469 -28.01 18.85 14.67
CA GLU A 469 -27.92 20.17 14.05
C GLU A 469 -28.28 20.13 12.55
N GLU A 470 -27.88 19.08 11.83
CA GLU A 470 -28.22 18.90 10.41
C GLU A 470 -29.72 18.61 10.21
N ILE A 471 -30.32 17.78 11.04
CA ILE A 471 -31.77 17.50 11.02
C ILE A 471 -32.57 18.80 11.23
N GLU A 472 -32.18 19.63 12.20
CA GLU A 472 -32.86 20.91 12.46
C GLU A 472 -32.68 21.92 11.31
N ARG A 473 -31.52 21.94 10.65
CA ARG A 473 -31.33 22.74 9.43
C ARG A 473 -32.24 22.30 8.29
N GLN A 474 -32.37 20.99 8.06
CA GLN A 474 -33.22 20.45 7.01
C GLN A 474 -34.71 20.75 7.27
N LYS A 475 -35.16 20.63 8.52
CA LYS A 475 -36.53 21.05 8.91
C LYS A 475 -36.77 22.53 8.61
N THR A 476 -35.82 23.38 8.95
CA THR A 476 -35.90 24.84 8.72
C THR A 476 -36.00 25.16 7.22
N LEU A 477 -35.20 24.50 6.38
CA LEU A 477 -35.24 24.65 4.92
C LEU A 477 -36.60 24.23 4.36
N MET A 478 -37.16 23.09 4.80
CA MET A 478 -38.47 22.63 4.34
C MET A 478 -39.60 23.58 4.74
N THR A 479 -39.54 24.22 5.90
CA THR A 479 -40.55 25.21 6.32
C THR A 479 -40.51 26.51 5.52
N LEU A 480 -39.35 26.87 4.93
CA LEU A 480 -39.19 28.09 4.13
C LEU A 480 -39.62 27.91 2.67
N GLU A 481 -39.68 26.68 2.16
CA GLU A 481 -40.07 26.37 0.77
C GLU A 481 -41.58 26.14 0.61
N THR A 482 -42.35 26.01 1.69
CA THR A 482 -43.82 26.05 1.63
C THR A 482 -44.31 27.48 1.42
N PRO A 483 -44.94 27.81 0.27
CA PRO A 483 -45.51 29.13 0.06
C PRO A 483 -46.65 29.35 1.07
N PRO A 484 -46.85 30.58 1.56
CA PRO A 484 -48.00 30.88 2.41
C PRO A 484 -49.30 30.62 1.63
N PRO A 485 -50.36 30.14 2.31
CA PRO A 485 -51.63 29.77 1.70
C PRO A 485 -52.35 30.94 1.02
#